data_AF-A0AAV2MCA6-F1
#
_entry.id   AF-A0AAV2MCA6-F1
#
_cell.length_a   1.000
_cell.length_b   1.000
_cell.length_c   1.000
_cell.angle_alpha   90.00
_cell.angle_beta   90.00
_cell.angle_gamma   90.00
#
_symmetry.space_group_name_H-M   'P 1'
#
loop_
_entity.id
_entity.type
_entity.pdbx_description
1 polymer ?
#
loop_
_entity_poly.entity_id
_entity_poly.type
_entity_poly.pdbx_seq_one_letter_code
_entity_poly.pdbx_strand_id
1 'polypeptide(L)' 'MERGRTVQSLSQFIGRFLKFDANEHLFIYVNQSFAPSPDQEVGVLFDCFGSDGKLILHYCKSQAWG' A
#
# COMPACT_ATOMS: atom_id res chain seq x y z
N MET A 1 -15.41 1.51 7.87
CA MET A 1 -13.96 1.31 7.61
C MET A 1 -13.27 2.64 7.85
N GLU A 2 -12.20 2.68 8.65
CA GLU A 2 -11.41 3.90 8.84
C GLU A 2 -10.70 4.26 7.54
N ARG A 3 -11.16 5.32 6.88
CA ARG A 3 -10.55 5.83 5.63
C ARG A 3 -9.21 6.54 5.84
N GLY A 4 -8.91 6.94 7.08
CA GLY A 4 -7.70 7.67 7.45
C GLY A 4 -6.45 6.82 7.70
N ARG A 5 -6.45 5.53 7.36
CA ARG A 5 -5.21 4.73 7.45
C ARG A 5 -4.26 5.12 6.34
N THR A 6 -2.98 5.28 6.67
CA THR A 6 -1.93 5.61 5.70
C THR A 6 -1.36 4.37 5.02
N VAL A 7 -0.74 4.57 3.85
CA VAL A 7 0.01 3.52 3.14
C VAL A 7 1.11 2.92 4.02
N GLN A 8 1.79 3.74 4.84
CA GLN A 8 2.81 3.26 5.78
C GLN A 8 2.23 2.30 6.81
N SER A 9 1.10 2.65 7.42
CA SER A 9 0.41 1.79 8.38
C SER A 9 0.00 0.45 7.74
N LEU A 10 -0.50 0.51 6.49
CA LEU A 10 -0.87 -0.68 5.72
C LEU A 10 0.35 -1.56 5.41
N SER A 11 1.45 -0.96 4.94
CA SER A 11 2.71 -1.67 4.65
C SER A 11 3.25 -2.37 5.89
N GLN A 12 3.27 -1.69 7.04
CA GLN A 12 3.68 -2.27 8.32
C GLN A 12 2.74 -3.38 8.81
N PHE A 13 1.43 -3.25 8.55
CA PHE A 13 0.46 -4.30 8.89
C PHE A 13 0.72 -5.57 8.07
N ILE A 14 0.87 -5.43 6.75
CA ILE A 14 1.15 -6.56 5.86
C ILE A 14 2.52 -7.17 6.19
N GLY A 15 3.55 -6.35 6.42
CA GLY A 15 4.88 -6.82 6.81
C GLY A 15 4.85 -7.65 8.10
N ARG A 16 4.11 -7.20 9.12
CA ARG A 16 3.91 -7.97 10.36
C ARG A 16 3.17 -9.29 10.11
N PHE A 17 2.13 -9.27 9.28
CA PHE A 17 1.37 -10.47 8.91
C PHE A 17 2.24 -11.50 8.18
N LEU A 18 3.15 -11.03 7.33
CA LEU A 18 4.10 -11.85 6.58
C LEU A 18 5.38 -12.20 7.37
N LYS A 19 5.50 -11.77 8.63
CA LYS A 19 6.66 -11.99 9.50
C LYS A 19 7.97 -11.43 8.94
N PHE A 20 7.92 -10.24 8.37
CA PHE A 20 9.12 -9.54 7.92
C PHE A 20 10.01 -9.16 9.10
N ASP A 21 11.32 -9.21 8.88
CA ASP A 21 12.29 -8.67 9.83
C ASP A 21 12.24 -7.14 9.85
N ALA A 22 12.72 -6.53 10.94
CA ALA A 22 12.70 -5.08 11.13
C ALA A 22 13.43 -4.27 10.03
N ASN A 23 14.33 -4.93 9.29
CA ASN A 23 15.10 -4.33 8.19
C ASN A 23 14.48 -4.59 6.81
N GLU A 24 13.41 -5.38 6.73
CA GLU A 24 12.74 -5.63 5.46
C GLU A 24 11.66 -4.56 5.20
N HIS A 25 11.66 -4.04 3.98
CA HIS A 25 10.68 -3.04 3.52
C HIS A 25 9.71 -3.68 2.53
N LEU A 26 8.45 -3.26 2.61
CA LEU A 26 7.40 -3.67 1.68
C LEU A 26 6.94 -2.47 0.86
N PHE A 27 7.17 -2.54 -0.44
CA PHE A 27 6.69 -1.55 -1.40
C PHE A 27 5.25 -1.85 -1.77
N ILE A 28 4.42 -0.81 -1.83
CA ILE A 28 3.01 -0.88 -2.22
C ILE A 28 2.83 -0.08 -3.51
N TYR A 29 2.03 -0.60 -4.43
CA TYR A 29 1.77 0.00 -5.74
C TYR A 29 0.28 0.03 -6.07
N VAL A 30 -0.12 1.12 -6.72
CA VAL A 30 -1.47 1.31 -7.28
C VAL A 30 -1.38 1.15 -8.80
N ASN A 31 -2.39 0.49 -9.39
CA ASN A 31 -2.49 0.27 -10.85
C ASN A 31 -1.25 -0.35 -11.51
N GLN A 32 -0.43 -1.09 -10.77
CA GLN A 32 0.83 -1.68 -11.25
C GLN A 32 1.76 -0.65 -11.92
N SER A 33 1.74 0.59 -11.42
CA SER A 33 2.41 1.71 -12.08
C SER A 33 3.25 2.56 -11.13
N PHE A 34 2.70 2.99 -10.00
CA PHE A 34 3.40 3.92 -9.11
C PHE A 34 3.25 3.52 -7.64
N ALA A 35 4.25 3.91 -6.84
CA ALA A 35 4.23 3.79 -5.39
C ALA A 35 3.70 5.11 -4.78
N PRO A 36 2.57 5.10 -4.06
CA PRO A 36 2.07 6.30 -3.39
C PRO A 36 2.96 6.71 -2.21
N SER A 37 2.84 7.98 -1.79
CA SER A 37 3.53 8.47 -0.58
C SER A 37 3.16 7.62 0.65
N PRO A 38 4.10 7.31 1.56
CA PRO A 38 3.81 6.58 2.81
C PRO A 38 2.73 7.25 3.67
N ASP A 39 2.64 8.59 3.63
CA ASP A 39 1.67 9.39 4.38
C ASP A 39 0.29 9.48 3.71
N GLN A 40 0.17 9.00 2.48
CA GLN A 40 -1.09 9.04 1.75
C GLN A 40 -2.15 8.17 2.44
N GLU A 41 -3.34 8.73 2.63
CA GLU A 41 -4.48 7.97 3.14
C GLU A 41 -5.02 6.99 2.08
N VAL A 42 -5.28 5.75 2.50
CA VAL A 42 -5.84 4.69 1.64
C VAL A 42 -7.25 5.06 1.15
N GLY A 43 -8.00 5.83 1.93
CA GLY A 43 -9.31 6.35 1.50
C GLY A 43 -9.23 7.24 0.26
N VAL A 44 -8.22 8.11 0.20
CA VAL A 44 -7.99 8.98 -0.97
C VAL A 44 -7.57 8.15 -2.19
N LEU A 45 -6.71 7.14 -2.00
CA LEU A 45 -6.35 6.22 -3.08
C LEU A 45 -7.57 5.44 -3.61
N PHE A 46 -8.48 5.06 -2.71
CA PHE A 46 -9.73 4.41 -3.10
C PHE A 46 -10.63 5.35 -3.92
N ASP A 47 -10.74 6.61 -3.53
CA ASP A 47 -11.56 7.59 -4.26
C ASP A 47 -11.02 7.87 -5.67
N CYS A 48 -9.70 7.88 -5.85
CA CYS A 48 -9.07 8.16 -7.13
C CYS A 48 -8.89 6.94 -8.04
N PHE A 49 -8.63 5.76 -7.47
CA PHE A 49 -8.17 4.58 -8.21
C PHE A 49 -8.96 3.30 -7.89
N GLY A 50 -10.02 3.39 -7.08
CA GLY A 50 -10.90 2.26 -6.80
C GLY A 50 -11.71 1.85 -8.04
N SER A 51 -11.98 0.55 -8.16
CA SER A 51 -12.87 -0.03 -9.18
C SER A 51 -13.74 -1.10 -8.53
N ASP A 52 -15.00 -1.21 -8.93
CA ASP A 52 -15.92 -2.26 -8.46
C ASP A 52 -16.04 -2.34 -6.93
N GLY A 53 -16.04 -1.18 -6.26
CA GLY A 53 -16.15 -1.10 -4.80
C GLY A 53 -14.91 -1.58 -4.04
N LYS A 54 -13.77 -1.78 -4.71
CA LYS A 54 -12.49 -2.19 -4.11
C LYS A 54 -11.32 -1.35 -4.62
N LEU A 55 -10.27 -1.26 -3.82
CA LEU A 55 -8.97 -0.75 -4.24
C LEU A 55 -8.01 -1.93 -4.36
N ILE A 56 -7.37 -2.08 -5.53
CA ILE A 56 -6.37 -3.12 -5.77
C ILE A 56 -4.98 -2.54 -5.53
N LEU A 57 -4.24 -3.16 -4.61
CA LEU A 57 -2.86 -2.82 -4.29
C LEU A 57 -1.96 -4.00 -4.60
N HIS A 58 -0.80 -3.72 -5.18
CA HIS A 58 0.24 -4.71 -5.44
C HIS A 58 1.39 -4.46 -4.48
N TYR A 59 2.07 -5.53 -4.04
CA TYR A 59 3.19 -5.39 -3.12
C TYR A 59 4.42 -6.16 -3.61
N CYS A 60 5.60 -5.66 -3.28
CA CYS A 60 6.87 -6.31 -3.60
C CYS A 60 7.92 -6.02 -2.52
N LYS A 61 8.88 -6.95 -2.34
CA LYS A 61 10.03 -6.75 -1.44
C LYS A 61 11.08 -5.81 -2.04
N SER A 62 11.19 -5.78 -3.36
CA SER A 62 12.07 -4.88 -4.10
C SER A 62 11.27 -3.83 -4.85
N GLN A 63 11.93 -2.74 -5.24
CA GLN A 63 11.31 -1.79 -6.14
C GLN A 63 10.98 -2.48 -7.49
N ALA A 64 9.77 -2.27 -8.00
CA ALA A 64 9.25 -2.96 -9.18
C ALA A 64 8.83 -1.99 -10.29
N TRP A 65 8.31 -0.82 -9.92
CA TRP A 65 7.90 0.23 -10.85
C TRP A 65 8.36 1.60 -10.34
N GLY A 66 8.71 2.51 -11.26
CA GLY A 66 9.24 3.84 -10.99
C GLY A 66 9.06 4.75 -12.20
#